data_AF-A0A2R7IXS4-F1
#
_entry.id   AF-A0A2R7IXS4-F1
#
_cell.length_a   1.000
_cell.length_b   1.000
_cell.length_c   1.000
_cell.angle_alpha   90.00
_cell.angle_beta   90.00
_cell.angle_gamma   90.00
#
_symmetry.space_group_name_H-M   'P 1'
#
loop_
_entity.id
_entity.type
_entity.pdbx_description
1 polymer ?
#
loop_
_entity_poly.entity_id
_entity_poly.type
_entity_poly.pdbx_seq_one_letter_code
_entity_poly.pdbx_strand_id
1 'polypeptide(L)' 'MPFRKLFLSRWSALLWAAGIVWTAVDVVGFAPSTATTNTAVANETDATGVEVNSADLALLANVMKGD' A
#
# COMPACT_ATOMS: atom_id res chain seq x y z
N MET A 1 -35.14 21.32 11.34
CA MET A 1 -34.47 20.01 11.24
C MET A 1 -33.31 20.07 10.24
N PRO A 2 -32.06 20.36 10.63
CA PRO A 2 -30.98 20.51 9.67
C PRO A 2 -30.35 19.16 9.31
N PHE A 3 -31.14 18.21 8.81
CA PHE A 3 -30.63 16.91 8.36
C PHE A 3 -29.80 17.02 7.06
N ARG A 4 -30.01 18.07 6.26
CA ARG A 4 -29.35 18.24 4.95
C ARG A 4 -27.82 18.38 5.06
N LYS A 5 -27.31 19.11 6.08
CA LYS A 5 -25.87 19.35 6.26
C LYS A 5 -25.07 18.07 6.59
N LEU A 6 -25.70 17.11 7.28
CA LEU A 6 -25.09 15.82 7.60
C LEU A 6 -24.88 14.96 6.35
N PHE A 7 -25.82 15.02 5.39
CA PHE A 7 -25.70 14.25 4.17
C PHE A 7 -24.62 14.83 3.24
N LEU A 8 -24.55 16.15 3.03
CA LEU A 8 -23.52 16.72 2.15
C LEU A 8 -22.08 16.40 2.60
N SER A 9 -21.78 16.50 3.90
CA SER A 9 -20.46 16.14 4.42
C SER A 9 -20.13 14.65 4.21
N ARG A 10 -21.13 13.77 4.33
CA ARG A 10 -20.97 12.33 4.12
C ARG A 10 -20.83 11.95 2.65
N TRP A 11 -21.56 12.61 1.75
CA TRP A 11 -21.47 12.37 0.31
C TRP A 11 -20.12 12.80 -0.25
N SER A 12 -19.56 13.93 0.19
CA SER A 12 -18.21 14.34 -0.21
C SER A 12 -17.14 13.34 0.25
N ALA A 13 -17.27 12.80 1.48
CA ALA A 13 -16.36 11.77 1.97
C ALA A 13 -16.47 10.47 1.15
N LEU A 14 -17.68 10.06 0.75
CA LEU A 14 -17.88 8.88 -0.08
C LEU A 14 -17.30 9.04 -1.48
N LEU A 15 -17.49 10.19 -2.11
CA LEU A 15 -16.90 10.47 -3.43
C LEU A 15 -15.37 10.48 -3.37
N TRP A 16 -14.81 11.04 -2.30
CA TRP A 16 -13.37 11.03 -2.09
C TRP A 16 -12.83 9.61 -1.85
N ALA A 17 -13.49 8.84 -0.99
CA ALA A 17 -13.13 7.44 -0.75
C ALA A 17 -13.22 6.59 -2.03
N ALA A 18 -14.26 6.80 -2.85
CA ALA A 18 -14.39 6.12 -4.14
C ALA A 18 -13.23 6.45 -5.08
N GLY A 19 -12.78 7.71 -5.11
CA GLY A 19 -11.60 8.12 -5.86
C GLY A 19 -10.33 7.39 -5.41
N ILE A 20 -10.12 7.24 -4.10
CA ILE A 20 -8.96 6.50 -3.56
C ILE A 20 -9.02 5.03 -3.96
N VAL A 21 -10.19 4.39 -3.78
CA VAL A 21 -10.38 2.98 -4.17
C VAL A 21 -10.13 2.79 -5.67
N TRP A 22 -10.62 3.72 -6.49
CA TRP A 22 -10.35 3.72 -7.93
C TRP A 22 -8.84 3.78 -8.23
N THR A 23 -8.11 4.72 -7.61
CA THR A 23 -6.66 4.82 -7.83
C THR A 23 -5.89 3.59 -7.37
N ALA A 24 -6.30 2.95 -6.27
CA ALA A 24 -5.67 1.72 -5.80
C ALA A 24 -5.87 0.56 -6.79
N VAL A 25 -7.07 0.43 -7.35
CA VAL A 25 -7.39 -0.58 -8.37
C VAL A 25 -6.62 -0.31 -9.67
N ASP A 26 -6.49 0.94 -10.09
CA ASP A 26 -5.77 1.29 -11.32
C ASP A 26 -4.25 1.00 -11.20
N VAL A 27 -3.67 1.27 -10.01
CA VAL A 27 -2.23 1.06 -9.77
C VAL A 27 -1.87 -0.41 -9.53
N VAL A 28 -2.69 -1.17 -8.79
CA VAL A 28 -2.35 -2.54 -8.35
C VAL A 28 -3.15 -3.62 -9.11
N GLY A 29 -4.22 -3.25 -9.81
CA GLY A 29 -5.18 -4.19 -10.38
C GLY A 29 -6.07 -4.84 -9.31
N PHE A 30 -7.07 -5.60 -9.73
CA PHE A 30 -7.84 -6.43 -8.80
C PHE A 30 -7.02 -7.66 -8.41
N ALA A 31 -6.59 -7.72 -7.15
CA ALA A 31 -5.94 -8.91 -6.62
C ALA A 31 -6.89 -10.12 -6.70
N PRO A 32 -6.40 -11.32 -7.07
CA PRO A 32 -7.20 -12.54 -6.96
C PRO A 32 -7.59 -12.74 -5.49
N SER A 33 -8.85 -13.11 -5.23
CA SER A 33 -9.41 -13.18 -3.88
C SER A 33 -8.68 -14.21 -3.00
N THR A 34 -7.66 -13.75 -2.29
CA THR A 34 -7.08 -14.45 -1.16
C THR A 34 -7.19 -13.51 0.02
N ALA A 35 -8.04 -13.87 0.97
CA ALA A 35 -8.29 -13.12 2.17
C ALA A 35 -6.99 -12.99 2.98
N THR A 36 -6.25 -11.90 2.77
CA THR A 36 -5.03 -11.61 3.53
C THR A 36 -5.28 -10.39 4.38
N THR A 37 -5.35 -10.66 5.69
CA THR A 37 -5.39 -9.71 6.79
C THR A 37 -4.35 -8.60 6.61
N ASN A 38 -4.80 -7.36 6.77
CA ASN A 38 -3.95 -6.17 6.84
C ASN A 38 -2.92 -6.29 7.98
N THR A 39 -1.69 -6.68 7.65
CA THR A 39 -0.48 -6.35 8.42
C THR A 39 0.51 -5.71 7.47
N ALA A 40 0.44 -4.39 7.37
CA ALA A 40 1.38 -3.57 6.63
C ALA A 40 2.73 -3.53 7.36
N VAL A 41 3.56 -4.54 7.11
CA VAL A 41 4.99 -4.38 6.84
C VAL A 41 5.22 -5.32 5.66
N ALA A 42 5.27 -4.77 4.44
CA ALA A 42 5.70 -5.56 3.30
C ALA A 42 7.14 -5.99 3.61
N ASN A 43 7.36 -7.29 3.80
CA ASN A 43 8.71 -7.82 3.80
C ASN A 43 9.27 -7.51 2.41
N GLU A 44 10.19 -6.54 2.36
CA GLU A 44 10.89 -6.17 1.13
C GLU A 44 11.52 -7.43 0.57
N THR A 45 11.09 -7.81 -0.63
CA THR A 45 11.46 -9.06 -1.26
C THR A 45 12.39 -8.74 -2.42
N ASP A 46 13.54 -9.40 -2.49
CA ASP A 46 14.51 -9.23 -3.58
C ASP A 46 13.92 -9.69 -4.93
N ALA A 47 14.55 -9.33 -6.05
CA ALA A 47 14.17 -9.69 -7.42
C ALA A 47 14.00 -11.20 -7.65
N THR A 48 14.53 -12.02 -6.74
CA THR A 48 14.42 -13.49 -6.72
C THR A 48 13.23 -14.02 -5.92
N GLY A 49 12.44 -13.16 -5.28
CA GLY A 49 11.30 -13.56 -4.46
C GLY A 49 11.67 -13.98 -3.02
N VAL A 50 12.91 -13.72 -2.60
CA VAL A 50 13.41 -14.02 -1.24
C VAL A 50 13.36 -12.78 -0.37
N GLU A 51 12.97 -12.94 0.90
CA GLU A 51 12.91 -11.83 1.86
C GLU A 51 14.30 -11.23 2.09
N VAL A 52 14.41 -9.91 1.96
CA VAL A 52 15.67 -9.18 2.20
C VAL A 52 16.02 -9.28 3.68
N ASN A 53 17.17 -9.88 3.99
CA ASN A 53 17.64 -10.04 5.35
C ASN A 53 18.74 -9.01 5.69
N SER A 54 19.05 -8.86 6.98
CA SER A 54 20.04 -7.87 7.44
C SER A 54 21.47 -8.14 6.98
N ALA A 55 21.80 -9.38 6.60
CA ALA A 55 23.11 -9.72 6.04
C ALA A 55 23.25 -9.20 4.60
N ASP A 56 22.18 -9.26 3.81
CA ASP A 56 22.14 -8.72 2.46
C ASP A 56 22.39 -7.20 2.49
N LEU A 57 21.67 -6.48 3.36
CA LEU A 57 21.83 -5.03 3.53
C LEU A 57 23.26 -4.64 3.95
N ALA A 58 23.92 -5.44 4.79
CA ALA A 58 25.30 -5.20 5.19
C ALA A 58 26.29 -5.41 4.03
N LEU A 59 26.04 -6.39 3.16
CA LEU A 59 26.84 -6.61 1.96
C LEU A 59 26.69 -5.46 0.97
N LEU A 60 25.46 -5.01 0.70
CA LEU A 60 25.20 -3.86 -0.18
C LEU A 60 25.86 -2.58 0.36
N ALA A 61 25.75 -2.32 1.66
CA ALA A 61 26.36 -1.15 2.29
C ALA A 61 27.90 -1.17 2.16
N ASN A 62 28.53 -2.34 2.28
CA ASN A 62 29.98 -2.47 2.11
C ASN A 62 30.42 -2.27 0.67
N VAL A 63 29.64 -2.75 -0.31
CA VAL A 63 29.91 -2.53 -1.75
C VAL A 63 29.77 -1.06 -2.12
N MET A 64 28.71 -0.38 -1.65
CA MET A 64 28.49 1.05 -1.92
C MET A 64 29.53 1.97 -1.24
N LYS A 65 30.17 1.51 -0.16
CA LYS A 65 31.21 2.24 0.56
C LYS A 65 32.61 2.03 -0.05
N GLY A 66 32.74 1.11 -1.01
CA GLY A 66 34.01 0.69 -1.62
C GLY A 66 34.51 1.54 -2.79
N ASP A 67 33.83 2.64 -3.13
CA ASP A 67 34.27 3.69 -4.06
C ASP A 67 34.46 5.03 -3.31
#